data_AF-A0A2N1MU42-F1
#
_entry.id   AF-A0A2N1MU42-F1
#
_cell.length_a   1.000
_cell.length_b   1.000
_cell.length_c   1.000
_cell.angle_alpha   90.00
_cell.angle_beta   90.00
_cell.angle_gamma   90.00
#
_symmetry.space_group_name_H-M   'P 1'
#
loop_
_entity.id
_entity.type
_entity.pdbx_description
1 polymer ?
#
loop_
_entity_poly.entity_id
_entity_poly.type
_entity_poly.pdbx_seq_one_letter_code
_entity_poly.pdbx_strand_id
1 'polypeptide(L)'
;MGNRISKIKPKIFFQTKSKEYEKLKSYLPDDDKEINRHHTHHFLKRCLFKNNFSSPIEQKLIRNQCKVLDVACGAGTWLLDLSINYPKSNFFGLDKKPLFPKEIKPENLQFIQADILNGLPYPDDEFDFVHQETMILAYTPDQWNFVISELVRVTKPGGWIELVEPYSFAIGAGPLFVEFYTSGYTLYSVYIYIFIYLKEANLSNVHALYFFSV
;
A
#
# COMPACT_ATOMS: atom_id res chain seq x y z
N MET A 1 50.67 -4.20 19.58
CA MET A 1 49.41 -3.80 20.23
C MET A 1 48.31 -3.78 19.18
N GLY A 2 47.63 -4.91 18.97
CA GLY A 2 46.48 -5.02 18.06
C GLY A 2 45.21 -5.10 18.89
N ASN A 3 44.38 -4.06 18.86
CA ASN A 3 43.18 -4.00 19.69
C ASN A 3 41.93 -4.48 18.93
N ARG A 4 41.19 -5.33 19.64
CA ARG A 4 39.99 -6.08 19.26
C ARG A 4 38.90 -5.21 18.63
N ILE A 5 38.67 -5.36 17.34
CA ILE A 5 37.34 -5.19 16.74
C ILE A 5 36.99 -6.52 16.09
N SER A 6 36.61 -7.49 16.93
CA SER A 6 36.06 -8.75 16.43
C SER A 6 34.86 -9.13 17.28
N LYS A 7 33.72 -9.27 16.57
CA LYS A 7 32.53 -10.03 16.95
C LYS A 7 31.52 -9.32 17.86
N ILE A 8 30.83 -8.35 17.29
CA ILE A 8 29.36 -8.33 17.42
C ILE A 8 28.83 -8.47 16.00
N LYS A 9 28.62 -9.71 15.55
CA LYS A 9 27.71 -9.95 14.42
C LYS A 9 26.32 -9.68 14.98
N PRO A 10 25.53 -8.73 14.43
CA PRO A 10 24.16 -8.58 14.87
C PRO A 10 23.47 -9.93 14.64
N LYS A 11 22.99 -10.53 15.73
CA LYS A 11 22.08 -11.66 15.64
C LYS A 11 20.81 -11.11 15.00
N ILE A 12 20.72 -11.28 13.70
CA ILE A 12 19.50 -11.07 12.95
C ILE A 12 18.46 -12.03 13.54
N PHE A 13 17.57 -11.52 14.38
CA PHE A 13 16.50 -12.30 14.98
C PHE A 13 15.29 -12.31 14.03
N PHE A 14 15.47 -12.84 12.82
CA PHE A 14 14.36 -13.09 11.87
C PHE A 14 13.67 -14.42 12.16
N GLN A 15 13.28 -14.63 13.41
CA GLN A 15 12.35 -15.72 13.77
C GLN A 15 11.35 -15.22 14.79
N THR A 16 10.55 -14.21 14.44
CA THR A 16 9.17 -14.22 14.90
C THR A 16 8.54 -15.46 14.29
N LYS A 17 8.32 -16.47 15.14
CA LYS A 17 7.65 -17.72 14.78
C LYS A 17 6.38 -17.37 14.02
N SER A 18 6.23 -17.87 12.79
CA SER A 18 5.10 -17.60 11.89
C SER A 18 3.73 -17.62 12.58
N LYS A 19 3.54 -18.46 13.61
CA LYS A 19 2.30 -18.54 14.40
C LYS A 19 1.95 -17.27 15.20
N GLU A 20 2.91 -16.52 15.72
CA GLU A 20 2.63 -15.30 16.49
C GLU A 20 2.28 -14.12 15.55
N TYR A 21 2.90 -14.07 14.37
CA TYR A 21 2.56 -13.11 13.34
C TYR A 21 1.15 -13.34 12.77
N GLU A 22 0.78 -14.61 12.49
CA GLU A 22 -0.59 -14.95 12.08
C GLU A 22 -1.62 -14.64 13.17
N LYS A 23 -1.26 -14.85 14.45
CA LYS A 23 -2.10 -14.44 15.58
C LYS A 23 -2.24 -12.92 15.67
N LEU A 24 -1.20 -12.15 15.36
CA LEU A 24 -1.27 -10.68 15.28
C LEU A 24 -2.18 -10.20 14.14
N LYS A 25 -2.13 -10.85 12.97
CA LYS A 25 -3.07 -10.59 11.86
C LYS A 25 -4.52 -10.81 12.25
N SER A 26 -4.80 -11.78 13.13
CA SER A 26 -6.15 -12.03 13.64
C SER A 26 -6.71 -10.94 14.56
N TYR A 27 -5.86 -10.01 15.06
CA TYR A 27 -6.28 -8.87 15.89
C TYR A 27 -6.58 -7.61 15.09
N LEU A 28 -6.34 -7.58 13.78
CA LEU A 28 -6.82 -6.50 12.93
C LEU A 28 -8.34 -6.65 12.84
N PRO A 29 -9.13 -5.70 13.39
CA PRO A 29 -10.57 -5.88 13.38
C PRO A 29 -11.09 -5.84 11.94
N ASP A 30 -12.20 -6.51 11.72
CA ASP A 30 -12.90 -6.60 10.44
C ASP A 30 -14.40 -6.37 10.64
N ASP A 31 -14.71 -5.61 11.69
CA ASP A 31 -16.05 -5.19 12.07
C ASP A 31 -16.39 -3.81 11.47
N ASP A 32 -17.63 -3.38 11.70
CA ASP A 32 -18.12 -2.07 11.26
C ASP A 32 -17.24 -0.91 11.77
N LYS A 33 -16.49 -1.09 12.86
CA LYS A 33 -15.60 -0.04 13.37
C LYS A 33 -14.40 0.14 12.46
N GLU A 34 -13.84 -0.92 11.91
CA GLU A 34 -12.73 -0.81 10.96
C GLU A 34 -13.16 -0.23 9.62
N ILE A 35 -14.36 -0.57 9.15
CA ILE A 35 -14.96 0.11 7.99
C ILE A 35 -15.08 1.62 8.27
N ASN A 36 -15.62 1.99 9.44
CA ASN A 36 -15.73 3.39 9.84
C ASN A 36 -14.37 4.08 10.00
N ARG A 37 -13.35 3.36 10.48
CA ARG A 37 -11.97 3.84 10.56
C ARG A 37 -11.43 4.15 9.17
N HIS A 38 -11.63 3.26 8.19
CA HIS A 38 -11.22 3.46 6.79
C HIS A 38 -11.91 4.69 6.19
N HIS A 39 -13.22 4.83 6.43
CA HIS A 39 -14.00 5.98 5.98
C HIS A 39 -13.43 7.29 6.54
N THR A 40 -13.26 7.33 7.86
CA THR A 40 -12.73 8.50 8.57
C THR A 40 -11.32 8.85 8.09
N HIS A 41 -10.47 7.85 7.93
CA HIS A 41 -9.10 8.03 7.46
C HIS A 41 -9.05 8.64 6.05
N HIS A 42 -9.83 8.10 5.10
CA HIS A 42 -9.94 8.63 3.75
C HIS A 42 -10.39 10.10 3.74
N PHE A 43 -11.51 10.41 4.40
CA PHE A 43 -12.04 11.77 4.39
C PHE A 43 -11.13 12.77 5.12
N LEU A 44 -10.47 12.36 6.21
CA LEU A 44 -9.49 13.21 6.89
C LEU A 44 -8.33 13.56 5.96
N LYS A 45 -7.75 12.58 5.27
CA LYS A 45 -6.68 12.80 4.30
C LYS A 45 -7.13 13.69 3.16
N ARG A 46 -8.29 13.40 2.56
CA ARG A 46 -8.85 14.22 1.48
C ARG A 46 -9.04 15.67 1.92
N CYS A 47 -9.50 15.91 3.15
CA CYS A 47 -9.62 17.26 3.71
C CYS A 47 -8.26 17.96 3.88
N LEU A 48 -7.25 17.23 4.39
CA LEU A 48 -5.91 17.77 4.63
C LEU A 48 -5.15 18.07 3.32
N PHE A 49 -5.15 17.12 2.40
CA PHE A 49 -4.40 17.21 1.13
C PHE A 49 -5.19 17.89 0.01
N LYS A 50 -6.50 18.09 0.20
CA LYS A 50 -7.45 18.61 -0.81
C LYS A 50 -7.41 17.83 -2.13
N ASN A 51 -6.95 16.58 -2.08
CA ASN A 51 -6.83 15.70 -3.22
C ASN A 51 -6.88 14.23 -2.76
N ASN A 52 -7.18 13.32 -3.68
CA ASN A 52 -7.28 11.88 -3.43
C ASN A 52 -6.03 11.09 -3.87
N PHE A 53 -5.17 11.71 -4.67
CA PHE A 53 -3.93 11.13 -5.20
C PHE A 53 -2.93 12.24 -5.48
N SER A 54 -1.64 11.92 -5.51
CA SER A 54 -0.57 12.90 -5.80
C SER A 54 0.01 12.76 -7.21
N SER A 55 -0.22 11.62 -7.86
CA SER A 55 0.15 11.36 -9.24
C SER A 55 -0.55 12.34 -10.21
N PRO A 56 0.13 12.86 -11.25
CA PRO A 56 -0.43 13.81 -12.22
C PRO A 56 -1.36 13.12 -13.24
N ILE A 57 -2.32 12.32 -12.76
CA ILE A 57 -3.21 11.48 -13.56
C ILE A 57 -4.59 12.11 -13.79
N GLU A 58 -4.95 13.18 -13.08
CA GLU A 58 -6.31 13.74 -13.06
C GLU A 58 -6.86 14.04 -14.46
N GLN A 59 -6.07 14.68 -15.33
CA GLN A 59 -6.52 14.97 -16.69
C GLN A 59 -6.83 13.70 -17.49
N LYS A 60 -6.08 12.61 -17.27
CA LYS A 60 -6.38 11.31 -17.89
C LYS A 60 -7.66 10.71 -17.28
N LEU A 61 -7.86 10.78 -15.96
CA LEU A 61 -9.10 10.31 -15.32
C LEU A 61 -10.35 11.02 -15.87
N ILE A 62 -10.24 12.32 -16.17
CA ILE A 62 -11.32 13.13 -16.73
C ILE A 62 -11.57 12.82 -18.21
N ARG A 63 -10.52 12.56 -19.01
CA ARG A 63 -10.60 12.55 -20.48
C ARG A 63 -10.51 11.18 -21.13
N ASN A 64 -9.75 10.24 -20.57
CA ASN A 64 -9.22 9.09 -21.29
C ASN A 64 -9.80 7.74 -20.88
N GLN A 65 -10.88 7.72 -20.08
CA GLN A 65 -11.51 6.47 -19.61
C GLN A 65 -10.49 5.50 -18.96
N CYS A 66 -9.66 6.03 -18.05
CA CYS A 66 -8.60 5.27 -17.40
C CYS A 66 -9.12 4.03 -16.69
N LYS A 67 -8.29 2.99 -16.61
CA LYS A 67 -8.49 1.89 -15.68
C LYS A 67 -7.63 2.11 -14.43
N VAL A 68 -8.28 2.13 -13.27
CA VAL A 68 -7.64 2.37 -11.96
C VAL A 68 -7.81 1.13 -11.08
N LEU A 69 -6.72 0.62 -10.52
CA LEU A 69 -6.72 -0.49 -9.58
C LEU A 69 -6.34 0.00 -8.17
N ASP A 70 -7.10 -0.41 -7.15
CA ASP A 70 -6.73 -0.28 -5.74
C ASP A 70 -6.51 -1.67 -5.13
N VAL A 71 -5.28 -1.96 -4.72
CA VAL A 71 -4.88 -3.28 -4.19
C VAL A 71 -4.87 -3.24 -2.67
N ALA A 72 -5.57 -4.21 -2.07
CA ALA A 72 -5.95 -4.22 -0.66
C ALA A 72 -6.88 -3.04 -0.30
N CYS A 73 -7.93 -2.88 -1.10
CA CYS A 73 -8.83 -1.72 -1.02
C CYS A 73 -9.70 -1.65 0.26
N GLY A 74 -9.75 -2.71 1.07
CA GLY A 74 -10.60 -2.82 2.25
C GLY A 74 -12.07 -2.56 1.93
N ALA A 75 -12.66 -1.56 2.59
CA ALA A 75 -14.03 -1.12 2.36
C ALA A 75 -14.26 -0.45 0.98
N GLY A 76 -13.20 -0.14 0.23
CA GLY A 76 -13.29 0.46 -1.10
C GLY A 76 -13.68 1.95 -1.11
N THR A 77 -13.56 2.64 0.03
CA THR A 77 -13.98 4.05 0.19
C THR A 77 -13.29 4.99 -0.79
N TRP A 78 -11.98 4.80 -0.99
CA TRP A 78 -11.21 5.59 -1.92
C TRP A 78 -11.75 5.44 -3.35
N LEU A 79 -11.98 4.20 -3.80
CA LEU A 79 -12.58 3.91 -5.10
C LEU A 79 -14.02 4.41 -5.24
N LEU A 80 -14.85 4.33 -4.20
CA LEU A 80 -16.20 4.88 -4.21
C LEU A 80 -16.19 6.40 -4.44
N ASP A 81 -15.29 7.11 -3.77
CA ASP A 81 -15.15 8.55 -3.95
C ASP A 81 -14.64 8.88 -5.37
N LEU A 82 -13.60 8.21 -5.86
CA LEU A 82 -13.10 8.47 -7.21
C LEU A 82 -14.10 8.11 -8.30
N SER A 83 -14.79 6.98 -8.20
CA SER A 83 -15.73 6.51 -9.23
C SER A 83 -16.89 7.48 -9.46
N ILE A 84 -17.35 8.15 -8.40
CA ILE A 84 -18.37 9.21 -8.47
C ILE A 84 -17.82 10.47 -9.14
N ASN A 85 -16.60 10.89 -8.80
CA ASN A 85 -16.00 12.12 -9.31
C ASN A 85 -15.46 11.99 -10.75
N TYR A 86 -15.11 10.78 -11.18
CA TYR A 86 -14.53 10.50 -12.49
C TYR A 86 -15.34 9.43 -13.26
N PRO A 87 -16.62 9.71 -13.60
CA PRO A 87 -17.55 8.70 -14.13
C PRO A 87 -17.18 8.12 -15.49
N LYS A 88 -16.23 8.73 -16.20
CA LYS A 88 -15.72 8.22 -17.49
C LYS A 88 -14.67 7.12 -17.31
N SER A 89 -14.02 7.05 -16.16
CA SER A 89 -12.98 6.06 -15.87
C SER A 89 -13.56 4.84 -15.16
N ASN A 90 -12.86 3.72 -15.24
CA ASN A 90 -13.25 2.44 -14.66
C ASN A 90 -12.34 2.11 -13.47
N PHE A 91 -12.96 1.64 -12.40
CA PHE A 91 -12.34 1.47 -11.09
C PHE A 91 -12.46 0.02 -10.65
N PHE A 92 -11.37 -0.52 -10.13
CA PHE A 92 -11.24 -1.91 -9.76
C PHE A 92 -10.63 -1.99 -8.37
N GLY A 93 -11.31 -2.64 -7.44
CA GLY A 93 -10.80 -2.90 -6.10
C GLY A 93 -10.54 -4.38 -5.91
N LEU A 94 -9.41 -4.70 -5.28
CA LEU A 94 -9.06 -6.07 -4.91
C LEU A 94 -8.73 -6.11 -3.43
N ASP A 95 -9.37 -7.03 -2.69
CA ASP A 95 -9.00 -7.29 -1.30
C ASP A 95 -9.21 -8.77 -0.94
N LYS A 96 -8.42 -9.28 0.00
CA LYS A 96 -8.55 -10.64 0.51
C LYS A 96 -9.85 -10.82 1.30
N LYS A 97 -10.27 -9.79 2.02
CA LYS A 97 -11.51 -9.75 2.79
C LYS A 97 -12.56 -8.95 2.01
N PRO A 98 -13.79 -9.46 1.86
CA PRO A 98 -14.82 -8.80 1.07
C PRO A 98 -15.55 -7.74 1.91
N LEU A 99 -14.82 -6.74 2.42
CA LEU A 99 -15.37 -5.63 3.24
C LEU A 99 -16.01 -4.52 2.39
N PHE A 100 -15.75 -4.52 1.09
CA PHE A 100 -16.32 -3.59 0.12
C PHE A 100 -17.81 -3.88 -0.17
N PRO A 101 -18.58 -2.88 -0.65
CA PRO A 101 -20.00 -3.06 -0.95
C PRO A 101 -20.22 -4.00 -2.15
N LYS A 102 -21.20 -4.90 -2.02
CA LYS A 102 -21.56 -5.88 -3.06
C LYS A 102 -22.68 -5.42 -3.99
N GLU A 103 -23.66 -4.70 -3.44
CA GLU A 103 -24.93 -4.42 -4.13
C GLU A 103 -25.04 -2.97 -4.59
N ILE A 104 -24.73 -2.02 -3.71
CA ILE A 104 -24.90 -0.58 -3.98
C ILE A 104 -23.53 0.03 -4.27
N LYS A 105 -23.21 0.22 -5.56
CA LYS A 105 -21.99 0.87 -6.04
C LYS A 105 -22.18 1.45 -7.45
N PRO A 106 -21.37 2.44 -7.88
CA PRO A 106 -21.37 2.93 -9.26
C PRO A 106 -21.11 1.83 -10.30
N GLU A 107 -21.67 2.00 -11.51
CA GLU A 107 -21.53 1.01 -12.59
C GLU A 107 -20.09 0.86 -13.09
N ASN A 108 -19.32 1.95 -13.01
CA ASN A 108 -17.91 2.00 -13.39
C ASN A 108 -16.96 1.50 -12.28
N LEU A 109 -17.48 0.87 -11.23
CA LEU A 109 -16.70 0.34 -10.11
C LEU A 109 -16.93 -1.17 -9.95
N GLN A 110 -15.87 -1.96 -9.90
CA GLN A 110 -15.90 -3.40 -9.69
C GLN A 110 -14.98 -3.81 -8.55
N PHE A 111 -15.37 -4.85 -7.81
CA PHE A 111 -14.57 -5.41 -6.74
C PHE A 111 -14.35 -6.91 -6.95
N ILE A 112 -13.16 -7.39 -6.61
CA ILE A 112 -12.79 -8.79 -6.66
C ILE A 112 -12.22 -9.20 -5.30
N GLN A 113 -12.69 -10.31 -4.76
CA GLN A 113 -12.08 -10.91 -3.57
C GLN A 113 -10.90 -11.79 -4.01
N ALA A 114 -9.67 -11.38 -3.70
CA ALA A 114 -8.46 -12.14 -3.99
C ALA A 114 -7.31 -11.73 -3.05
N ASP A 115 -6.36 -12.64 -2.83
CA ASP A 115 -5.14 -12.35 -2.08
C ASP A 115 -4.02 -11.99 -3.06
N ILE A 116 -3.49 -10.77 -2.97
CA ILE A 116 -2.36 -10.30 -3.78
C ILE A 116 -1.15 -11.25 -3.70
N LEU A 117 -0.96 -11.94 -2.58
CA LEU A 117 0.14 -12.90 -2.41
C LEU A 117 0.02 -14.15 -3.30
N ASN A 118 -1.14 -14.36 -3.92
CA ASN A 118 -1.36 -15.41 -4.93
C ASN A 118 -1.26 -14.88 -6.37
N GLY A 119 -0.91 -13.61 -6.56
CA GLY A 119 -0.87 -12.92 -7.85
C GLY A 119 -2.15 -12.15 -8.16
N LEU A 120 -2.01 -11.06 -8.91
CA LEU A 120 -3.11 -10.25 -9.40
C LEU A 120 -3.82 -10.98 -10.56
N PRO A 121 -5.15 -11.16 -10.49
CA PRO A 121 -5.93 -11.86 -11.52
C PRO A 121 -6.19 -10.96 -12.74
N TYR A 122 -5.20 -10.19 -13.16
CA TYR A 122 -5.25 -9.24 -14.26
C TYR A 122 -4.11 -9.49 -15.24
N PRO A 123 -4.32 -9.23 -16.54
CA PRO A 123 -3.26 -9.26 -17.53
C PRO A 123 -2.16 -8.23 -17.23
N ASP A 124 -1.01 -8.42 -17.88
CA ASP A 124 0.06 -7.43 -17.92
C ASP A 124 -0.45 -6.14 -18.59
N ASP A 125 0.10 -4.99 -18.18
CA ASP A 125 -0.18 -3.68 -18.81
C ASP A 125 -1.67 -3.31 -18.91
N GLU A 126 -2.48 -3.66 -17.90
CA GLU A 126 -3.93 -3.43 -17.91
C GLU A 126 -4.34 -2.06 -17.35
N PHE A 127 -3.63 -1.56 -16.32
CA PHE A 127 -4.04 -0.38 -15.57
C PHE A 127 -3.22 0.86 -15.89
N ASP A 128 -3.90 2.01 -15.98
CA ASP A 128 -3.27 3.33 -16.14
C ASP A 128 -2.76 3.88 -14.80
N PHE A 129 -3.42 3.47 -13.71
CA PHE A 129 -3.09 3.88 -12.36
C PHE A 129 -3.34 2.73 -11.39
N VAL A 130 -2.32 2.37 -10.61
CA VAL A 130 -2.38 1.38 -9.55
C VAL A 130 -2.08 2.06 -8.22
N HIS A 131 -2.95 1.85 -7.25
CA HIS A 131 -2.87 2.42 -5.92
C HIS A 131 -2.81 1.29 -4.89
N GLN A 132 -2.04 1.51 -3.83
CA GLN A 132 -2.06 0.68 -2.64
C GLN A 132 -1.74 1.54 -1.41
N GLU A 133 -2.43 1.27 -0.32
CA GLU A 133 -2.34 2.10 0.88
C GLU A 133 -2.30 1.27 2.17
N THR A 134 -1.48 1.70 3.13
CA THR A 134 -1.42 1.20 4.52
C THR A 134 -1.15 -0.31 4.59
N MET A 135 -0.22 -0.80 3.76
CA MET A 135 0.16 -2.22 3.68
C MET A 135 1.55 -2.51 4.25
N ILE A 136 2.27 -1.52 4.78
CA ILE A 136 3.65 -1.68 5.29
C ILE A 136 3.81 -2.82 6.32
N LEU A 137 2.79 -3.09 7.13
CA LEU A 137 2.78 -4.16 8.13
C LEU A 137 2.14 -5.48 7.65
N ALA A 138 1.51 -5.47 6.48
CA ALA A 138 0.77 -6.61 5.95
C ALA A 138 1.66 -7.68 5.30
N TYR A 139 2.85 -7.27 4.84
CA TYR A 139 3.78 -8.10 4.10
C TYR A 139 5.14 -8.21 4.78
N THR A 140 5.79 -9.36 4.67
CA THR A 140 7.22 -9.52 4.98
C THR A 140 8.09 -8.85 3.91
N PRO A 141 9.39 -8.62 4.17
CA PRO A 141 10.29 -8.06 3.15
C PRO A 141 10.32 -8.87 1.84
N ASP A 142 10.32 -10.20 1.92
CA ASP A 142 10.30 -11.07 0.73
C ASP A 142 8.96 -10.98 -0.02
N GLN A 143 7.85 -10.84 0.70
CA GLN A 143 6.53 -10.66 0.10
C GLN A 143 6.42 -9.31 -0.63
N TRP A 144 7.05 -8.26 -0.11
CA TRP A 144 7.09 -6.95 -0.78
C TRP A 144 7.71 -7.01 -2.18
N ASN A 145 8.78 -7.80 -2.38
CA ASN A 145 9.35 -8.01 -3.72
C ASN A 145 8.31 -8.55 -4.71
N PHE A 146 7.57 -9.57 -4.29
CA PHE A 146 6.54 -10.18 -5.12
C PHE A 146 5.37 -9.22 -5.39
N VAL A 147 4.84 -8.58 -4.34
CA VAL A 147 3.76 -7.59 -4.45
C VAL A 147 4.13 -6.50 -5.43
N ILE A 148 5.31 -5.89 -5.26
CA ILE A 148 5.79 -4.84 -6.16
C ILE A 148 5.90 -5.34 -7.60
N SER A 149 6.46 -6.55 -7.81
CA SER A 149 6.57 -7.11 -9.14
C SER A 149 5.21 -7.27 -9.83
N GLU A 150 4.18 -7.65 -9.07
CA GLU A 150 2.81 -7.74 -9.57
C GLU A 150 2.19 -6.37 -9.86
N LEU A 151 2.38 -5.37 -8.99
CA LEU A 151 1.91 -4.00 -9.23
C LEU A 151 2.52 -3.43 -10.50
N VAL A 152 3.82 -3.63 -10.71
CA VAL A 152 4.53 -3.24 -11.94
C VAL A 152 3.98 -3.97 -13.14
N ARG A 153 3.86 -5.30 -13.07
CA ARG A 153 3.40 -6.14 -14.18
C ARG A 153 2.05 -5.69 -14.73
N VAL A 154 1.08 -5.37 -13.87
CA VAL A 154 -0.27 -4.98 -14.31
C VAL A 154 -0.36 -3.50 -14.71
N THR A 155 0.67 -2.69 -14.45
CA THR A 155 0.66 -1.26 -14.77
C THR A 155 1.18 -1.04 -16.19
N LYS A 156 0.41 -0.34 -17.01
CA LYS A 156 0.79 0.03 -18.38
C LYS A 156 2.14 0.76 -18.42
N PRO A 157 2.88 0.66 -19.54
CA PRO A 157 3.96 1.59 -19.83
C PRO A 157 3.43 3.04 -19.86
N GLY A 158 4.08 3.93 -19.11
CA GLY A 158 3.67 5.31 -18.84
C GLY A 158 2.54 5.45 -17.80
N GLY A 159 2.15 4.35 -17.16
CA GLY A 159 1.20 4.32 -16.06
C GLY A 159 1.83 4.76 -14.74
N TRP A 160 0.97 4.90 -13.72
CA TRP A 160 1.38 5.34 -12.38
C TRP A 160 1.14 4.23 -11.36
N ILE A 161 2.07 4.09 -10.42
CA ILE A 161 1.91 3.35 -9.18
C ILE A 161 2.02 4.36 -8.03
N GLU A 162 1.04 4.41 -7.14
CA GLU A 162 1.10 5.22 -5.93
C GLU A 162 0.98 4.34 -4.70
N LEU A 163 2.04 4.36 -3.88
CA LEU A 163 2.11 3.65 -2.61
C LEU A 163 1.99 4.69 -1.49
N VAL A 164 0.91 4.60 -0.73
CA VAL A 164 0.60 5.53 0.36
C VAL A 164 0.81 4.82 1.68
N GLU A 165 1.86 5.20 2.40
CA GLU A 165 2.22 4.55 3.66
C GLU A 165 2.44 5.58 4.77
N PRO A 166 2.02 5.29 6.01
CA PRO A 166 2.17 6.23 7.12
C PRO A 166 3.64 6.39 7.48
N TYR A 167 4.18 7.60 7.35
CA TYR A 167 5.52 7.90 7.85
C TYR A 167 5.41 8.57 9.21
N SER A 168 5.74 7.82 10.25
CA SER A 168 5.84 8.38 11.59
C SER A 168 7.31 8.65 11.94
N PHE A 169 7.56 9.66 12.75
CA PHE A 169 8.83 9.80 13.45
C PHE A 169 8.57 10.36 14.85
N ALA A 170 9.28 9.84 15.82
CA ALA A 170 9.03 10.13 17.22
C ALA A 170 9.81 11.39 17.65
N ILE A 171 9.17 12.57 17.64
CA ILE A 171 9.77 13.79 18.20
C ILE A 171 9.55 13.82 19.72
N GLY A 172 10.61 13.97 20.50
CA GLY A 172 10.51 14.16 21.95
C GLY A 172 10.01 12.93 22.73
N ALA A 173 10.07 11.75 22.10
CA ALA A 173 9.63 10.52 22.74
C ALA A 173 10.59 10.06 23.85
N GLY A 174 10.01 9.46 24.90
CA GLY A 174 10.80 8.86 25.98
C GLY A 174 11.65 7.68 25.50
N PRO A 175 12.71 7.31 26.24
CA PRO A 175 13.69 6.32 25.81
C PRO A 175 13.07 4.96 25.49
N LEU A 176 12.03 4.54 26.22
CA LEU A 176 11.32 3.28 25.96
C LEU A 176 10.53 3.29 24.64
N PHE A 177 9.92 4.42 24.27
CA PHE A 177 9.21 4.53 23.00
C PHE A 177 10.19 4.59 21.83
N VAL A 178 11.32 5.29 22.00
CA VAL A 178 12.41 5.28 21.03
C VAL A 178 12.96 3.87 20.86
N GLU A 179 13.19 3.12 21.93
CA GLU A 179 13.65 1.73 21.88
C GLU A 179 12.63 0.82 21.18
N PHE A 180 11.33 0.92 21.51
CA PHE A 180 10.27 0.20 20.81
C PHE A 180 10.24 0.54 19.31
N TYR A 181 10.19 1.83 18.98
CA TYR A 181 10.09 2.33 17.61
C TYR A 181 11.31 1.96 16.77
N THR A 182 12.51 2.11 17.33
CA THR A 182 13.75 1.70 16.66
C THR A 182 13.88 0.19 16.63
N SER A 183 13.46 -0.58 17.63
CA SER A 183 13.46 -2.05 17.58
C SER A 183 12.61 -2.60 16.42
N GLY A 184 11.62 -1.82 15.97
CA GLY A 184 10.92 -1.96 14.70
C GLY A 184 11.74 -1.53 13.47
N TYR A 185 13.07 -1.68 13.47
CA TYR A 185 13.99 -1.43 12.35
C TYR A 185 13.52 -2.02 11.01
N THR A 186 12.62 -3.01 11.05
CA THR A 186 11.84 -3.51 9.92
C THR A 186 11.16 -2.40 9.13
N LEU A 187 10.47 -1.45 9.76
CA LEU A 187 9.74 -0.39 9.04
C LEU A 187 10.69 0.50 8.24
N TYR A 188 11.73 1.06 8.89
CA TYR A 188 12.75 1.86 8.20
C TYR A 188 13.48 1.09 7.10
N SER A 189 13.79 -0.20 7.33
CA SER A 189 14.41 -1.04 6.33
C SER A 189 13.48 -1.33 5.16
N VAL A 190 12.18 -1.53 5.38
CA VAL A 190 11.19 -1.77 4.33
C VAL A 190 10.99 -0.50 3.50
N TYR A 191 10.93 0.69 4.10
CA TYR A 191 10.87 1.96 3.33
C TYR A 191 12.08 2.14 2.43
N ILE A 192 13.29 1.95 2.97
CA ILE A 192 14.53 2.04 2.20
C ILE A 192 14.55 0.96 1.11
N TYR A 193 14.11 -0.26 1.43
CA TYR A 193 14.12 -1.39 0.51
C TYR A 193 13.12 -1.23 -0.63
N ILE A 194 11.89 -0.81 -0.36
CA ILE A 194 10.88 -0.50 -1.37
C ILE A 194 11.37 0.65 -2.28
N PHE A 195 11.95 1.69 -1.70
CA PHE A 195 12.53 2.81 -2.45
C PHE A 195 13.71 2.39 -3.33
N ILE A 196 14.63 1.57 -2.81
CA ILE A 196 15.75 1.00 -3.58
C ILE A 196 15.22 0.07 -4.66
N TYR A 197 14.30 -0.83 -4.34
CA TYR A 197 13.79 -1.82 -5.28
C TYR A 197 13.07 -1.16 -6.46
N LEU A 198 12.25 -0.11 -6.27
CA LEU A 198 11.66 0.58 -7.43
C LEU A 198 12.66 1.44 -8.21
N LYS A 199 13.78 1.83 -7.61
CA LYS A 199 14.85 2.59 -8.28
C LYS A 199 15.84 1.68 -9.02
N GLU A 200 16.05 0.46 -8.52
CA GLU A 200 16.94 -0.57 -9.08
C GLU A 200 16.21 -1.53 -10.02
N ALA A 201 14.95 -1.88 -9.73
CA ALA A 201 14.03 -2.36 -10.74
C ALA A 201 13.96 -1.24 -11.77
N ASN A 202 14.48 -1.53 -12.95
CA ASN A 202 14.74 -0.59 -14.03
C ASN A 202 13.40 -0.10 -14.63
N LEU A 203 12.57 0.58 -13.84
CA LEU A 203 11.24 1.08 -14.17
C LEU A 203 11.38 2.33 -15.04
N SER A 204 12.00 2.17 -16.21
CA SER A 204 12.04 3.22 -17.23
C SER A 204 10.64 3.55 -17.77
N ASN A 205 9.64 2.71 -17.45
CA ASN A 205 8.33 2.73 -18.08
C ASN A 205 7.17 2.93 -17.10
N VAL A 206 7.37 3.04 -15.78
CA VAL A 206 6.26 3.26 -14.83
C VAL A 206 6.69 4.32 -13.83
N HIS A 207 5.79 5.25 -13.53
CA HIS A 207 6.04 6.28 -12.55
C HIS A 207 5.57 5.82 -11.17
N ALA A 208 6.46 5.83 -10.18
CA ALA A 208 6.12 5.51 -8.80
C ALA A 208 6.17 6.75 -7.91
N LEU A 209 5.09 7.01 -7.16
CA LEU A 209 5.04 8.09 -6.18
C LEU A 209 4.78 7.53 -4.78
N TYR A 210 5.53 8.05 -3.81
CA TYR A 210 5.37 7.72 -2.41
C TYR A 210 4.82 8.92 -1.68
N PHE A 211 3.62 8.75 -1.13
CA PHE A 211 3.03 9.78 -0.31
C PHE A 211 3.12 9.37 1.15
N PHE A 212 4.02 10.04 1.86
CA PHE A 212 4.13 9.95 3.30
C PHE A 212 3.13 10.93 3.91
N SER A 213 2.01 10.43 4.42
CA SER A 213 1.13 11.27 5.25
C SER A 213 1.89 11.65 6.52
N VAL A 214 2.12 12.94 6.71
CA VAL A 214 2.68 13.52 7.94
C VAL A 214 1.71 13.39 9.11
#